data_AF-A0A3P9Q2P0-F1
#
_entry.id   AF-A0A3P9Q2P0-F1
#
_cell.length_a   1.000
_cell.length_b   1.000
_cell.length_c   1.000
_cell.angle_alpha   90.00
_cell.angle_beta   90.00
_cell.angle_gamma   90.00
#
_symmetry.space_group_name_H-M   'P 1'
#
loop_
_entity.id
_entity.type
_entity.pdbx_description
1 polymer ?
#
loop_
_entity_poly.entity_id
_entity_poly.type
_entity_poly.pdbx_seq_one_letter_code
_entity_poly.pdbx_strand_id
1 'polypeptide(L)'
;SFQLLPSFCLFLQNFCSNSTVLRTQTACHSCSISMFVPCPTGFRRSPGSLTLFTVWVLCRYQIRTSSLQLAVSGCSFQCFQQVEVKSCCPGYWGPDCMECPDRADGPCSGRGVCSDGSGTCSCVHGLCGSGLKGDGRCTCFSGYRGPRCDQELPECAALSCQQNARCMEEALTGQLVCQCLPGYEKSGSQSKNPCLRPVCHSWASCAHTGPDQHHCTCNPGYSGDGQVCMAVDPCQTQNGGCSARTTRCIYDGPGKSHCECLPGFETLADGSCNLKDVCKPDSCHQNANCSTVEPGRVRSVPSALLYLTVTCLLT
;
A
#
# COMPACT_ATOMS: atom_id res chain seq x y z
N SER A 1 23.13 55.91 39.51
CA SER A 1 22.20 55.95 38.36
C SER A 1 22.43 54.72 37.51
N PHE A 2 21.35 54.02 37.18
CA PHE A 2 21.28 52.62 36.76
C PHE A 2 22.30 52.18 35.69
N GLN A 3 23.02 51.10 35.99
CA GLN A 3 23.47 50.10 35.01
C GLN A 3 22.25 49.28 34.56
N LEU A 4 22.21 48.90 33.28
CA LEU A 4 21.79 47.58 32.78
C LEU A 4 21.88 47.55 31.23
N LEU A 5 22.82 46.75 30.73
CA LEU A 5 22.68 45.94 29.51
C LEU A 5 22.28 44.52 29.97
N PRO A 6 21.79 43.57 29.13
CA PRO A 6 21.78 43.57 27.66
C PRO A 6 20.43 43.12 27.01
N SER A 7 20.34 43.35 25.70
CA SER A 7 19.68 42.49 24.69
C SER A 7 18.52 41.59 25.14
N PHE A 8 17.31 42.16 25.28
CA PHE A 8 16.08 41.37 25.19
C PHE A 8 15.58 41.40 23.75
N CYS A 9 15.80 40.29 23.06
CA CYS A 9 15.16 39.93 21.80
C CYS A 9 13.67 40.28 21.81
N LEU A 10 13.26 41.24 20.97
CA LEU A 10 11.89 41.39 20.51
C LEU A 10 11.54 40.22 19.57
N PHE A 11 11.31 39.03 20.13
CA PHE A 11 10.70 37.90 19.44
C PHE A 11 9.20 37.86 19.76
N LEU A 12 8.45 38.78 19.16
CA LEU A 12 6.99 38.70 19.06
C LEU A 12 6.60 39.27 17.70
N GLN A 13 6.11 38.41 16.79
CA GLN A 13 4.87 38.66 16.03
C GLN A 13 4.55 37.65 14.89
N ASN A 14 5.25 36.51 14.76
CA ASN A 14 4.93 35.57 13.65
C ASN A 14 4.14 34.32 14.08
N PHE A 15 3.80 34.20 15.37
CA PHE A 15 2.98 33.12 15.91
C PHE A 15 1.54 33.58 16.08
N CYS A 16 0.63 32.89 15.40
CA CYS A 16 -0.80 33.01 15.54
C CYS A 16 -1.30 31.81 16.37
N SER A 17 -1.82 32.06 17.56
CA SER A 17 -2.46 31.01 18.38
C SER A 17 -3.81 30.67 17.78
N ASN A 18 -4.01 29.44 17.31
CA ASN A 18 -5.33 28.95 16.95
C ASN A 18 -5.89 28.18 18.16
N SER A 19 -7.01 28.66 18.71
CA SER A 19 -7.68 27.99 19.83
C SER A 19 -8.55 26.85 19.29
N THR A 20 -8.17 25.61 19.57
CA THR A 20 -9.01 24.44 19.26
C THR A 20 -9.79 24.03 20.51
N VAL A 21 -11.05 23.61 20.33
CA VAL A 21 -11.90 23.15 21.44
C VAL A 21 -11.98 21.63 21.41
N LEU A 22 -11.32 20.99 22.37
CA LEU A 22 -11.48 19.55 22.62
C LEU A 22 -12.76 19.32 23.42
N ARG A 23 -13.54 18.29 23.07
CA ARG A 23 -14.75 17.88 23.79
C ARG A 23 -14.62 16.43 24.27
N THR A 24 -15.07 16.16 25.48
CA THR A 24 -15.14 14.82 26.08
C THR A 24 -16.42 14.68 26.92
N GLN A 25 -16.69 13.50 27.47
CA GLN A 25 -17.83 13.24 28.34
C GLN A 25 -17.40 12.65 29.68
N THR A 26 -18.16 12.89 30.74
CA THR A 26 -17.96 12.19 32.01
C THR A 26 -18.35 10.71 31.92
N ALA A 27 -17.76 9.90 32.78
CA ALA A 27 -18.21 8.52 32.97
C ALA A 27 -19.69 8.51 33.41
N CYS A 28 -20.43 7.49 32.99
CA CYS A 28 -21.84 7.38 33.36
C CYS A 28 -22.01 7.26 34.88
N HIS A 29 -22.86 8.10 35.46
CA HIS A 29 -23.12 8.13 36.90
C HIS A 29 -24.61 8.26 37.19
N SER A 30 -24.99 8.11 38.46
CA SER A 30 -26.36 8.43 38.87
C SER A 30 -26.68 9.89 38.56
N CYS A 31 -27.85 10.14 37.97
CA CYS A 31 -28.27 11.49 37.58
C CYS A 31 -28.38 12.41 38.81
N SER A 32 -28.67 11.86 39.99
CA SER A 32 -28.78 12.59 41.25
C SER A 32 -27.44 13.16 41.74
N ILE A 33 -26.30 12.60 41.33
CA ILE A 33 -24.97 13.07 41.75
C ILE A 33 -24.27 13.93 40.67
N SER A 34 -24.98 14.25 39.58
CA SER A 34 -24.42 14.94 38.42
C SER A 34 -23.71 16.26 38.76
N MET A 35 -24.25 17.04 39.70
CA MET A 35 -23.61 18.28 40.14
C MET A 35 -22.22 18.08 40.75
N PHE A 36 -21.99 16.93 41.39
CA PHE A 36 -20.77 16.65 42.16
C PHE A 36 -19.69 15.89 41.38
N VAL A 37 -19.99 15.37 40.19
CA VAL A 37 -19.00 14.65 39.37
C VAL A 37 -18.08 15.63 38.65
N PRO A 38 -16.76 15.65 38.90
CA PRO A 38 -15.85 16.56 38.19
C PRO A 38 -15.59 16.10 36.75
N CYS A 39 -15.20 17.03 35.88
CA CYS A 39 -14.65 16.71 34.56
C CYS A 39 -13.23 16.13 34.69
N PRO A 40 -12.74 15.39 33.68
CA PRO A 40 -11.33 14.97 33.61
C PRO A 40 -10.36 16.15 33.74
N THR A 41 -9.14 15.87 34.21
CA THR A 41 -8.09 16.88 34.41
C THR A 41 -7.87 17.71 33.14
N GLY A 42 -7.92 19.04 33.27
CA GLY A 42 -7.76 19.98 32.17
C GLY A 42 -9.06 20.38 31.44
N PHE A 43 -10.17 19.68 31.67
CA PHE A 43 -11.46 19.99 31.04
C PHE A 43 -12.41 20.72 32.01
N ARG A 44 -13.23 21.63 31.47
CA ARG A 44 -14.27 22.37 32.20
C ARG A 44 -15.67 22.01 31.67
N ARG A 45 -16.71 22.15 32.49
CA ARG A 45 -18.10 21.83 32.08
C ARG A 45 -18.61 22.80 31.02
N SER A 46 -19.27 22.29 29.97
CA SER A 46 -19.86 23.13 28.92
C SER A 46 -21.04 23.99 29.44
N PRO A 47 -21.08 25.31 29.16
CA PRO A 47 -22.23 26.13 29.48
C PRO A 47 -23.43 25.66 28.63
N GLY A 48 -24.52 25.28 29.29
CA GLY A 48 -25.70 24.68 28.65
C GLY A 48 -25.95 23.20 28.95
N SER A 49 -25.12 22.54 29.76
CA SER A 49 -25.37 21.15 30.21
C SER A 49 -26.39 21.03 31.37
N LEU A 50 -26.90 22.15 31.88
CA LEU A 50 -27.85 22.21 33.02
C LEU A 50 -29.28 22.57 32.61
N THR A 51 -29.54 22.83 31.33
CA THR A 51 -30.89 23.06 30.82
C THR A 51 -31.57 21.72 30.56
N LEU A 52 -32.80 21.55 31.04
CA LEU A 52 -33.65 20.34 30.94
C LEU A 52 -33.91 19.81 29.51
N PHE A 53 -33.33 20.44 28.48
CA PHE A 53 -33.58 20.14 27.07
C PHE A 53 -32.32 19.86 26.22
N THR A 54 -31.12 19.82 26.79
CA THR A 54 -29.87 19.57 26.03
C THR A 54 -29.22 18.25 26.43
N VAL A 55 -29.55 17.20 25.67
CA VAL A 55 -28.77 15.98 25.42
C VAL A 55 -28.11 15.36 26.67
N TRP A 56 -28.94 14.75 27.52
CA TRP A 56 -28.47 13.68 28.40
C TRP A 56 -28.32 12.44 27.51
N VAL A 57 -27.10 12.01 27.21
CA VAL A 57 -26.92 10.70 26.57
C VAL A 57 -27.34 9.67 27.62
N LEU A 58 -28.46 9.00 27.40
CA LEU A 58 -28.95 7.92 28.26
C LEU A 58 -27.90 6.82 28.29
N CYS A 59 -27.03 6.85 29.29
CA CYS A 59 -25.99 5.85 29.50
C CYS A 59 -26.43 4.88 30.60
N ARG A 60 -25.79 3.73 30.73
CA ARG A 60 -26.03 2.80 31.86
C ARG A 60 -24.78 2.66 32.70
N TYR A 61 -24.92 2.79 34.01
CA TYR A 61 -23.84 2.54 34.97
C TYR A 61 -24.15 1.27 35.77
N GLN A 62 -23.09 0.60 36.24
CA GLN A 62 -23.19 -0.69 36.90
C GLN A 62 -23.13 -0.51 38.41
N ILE A 63 -24.13 -1.04 39.12
CA ILE A 63 -24.12 -1.14 40.58
C ILE A 63 -23.71 -2.57 40.92
N ARG A 64 -22.54 -2.74 41.56
CA ARG A 64 -22.06 -4.04 42.07
C ARG A 64 -22.30 -4.13 43.57
N THR A 65 -23.05 -5.12 43.99
CA THR A 65 -23.10 -5.60 45.38
C THR A 65 -22.47 -6.98 45.45
N SER A 66 -22.28 -7.52 46.65
CA SER A 66 -21.72 -8.86 46.87
C SER A 66 -22.54 -10.00 46.25
N SER A 67 -23.79 -9.75 45.85
CA SER A 67 -24.72 -10.75 45.35
C SER A 67 -25.35 -10.42 43.97
N LEU A 68 -25.17 -9.21 43.42
CA LEU A 68 -25.83 -8.82 42.18
C LEU A 68 -25.07 -7.72 41.42
N GLN A 69 -25.13 -7.77 40.08
CA GLN A 69 -24.64 -6.70 39.21
C GLN A 69 -25.78 -6.18 38.33
N LEU A 70 -26.23 -4.95 38.60
CA LEU A 70 -27.37 -4.30 37.93
C LEU A 70 -26.90 -3.15 37.04
N ALA A 71 -27.39 -3.13 35.80
CA ALA A 71 -27.19 -2.03 34.86
C ALA A 71 -28.35 -1.04 34.96
N VAL A 72 -28.12 0.13 35.57
CA VAL A 72 -29.15 1.14 35.81
C VAL A 72 -28.93 2.34 34.88
N SER A 73 -30.01 2.98 34.45
CA SER A 73 -29.96 4.23 33.69
C SER A 73 -29.24 5.31 34.48
N GLY A 74 -28.25 5.93 33.86
CA GLY A 74 -27.48 7.03 34.40
C GLY A 74 -27.31 8.12 33.37
N CYS A 75 -26.44 9.04 33.72
CA CYS A 75 -26.28 10.31 33.05
C CYS A 75 -24.78 10.61 32.83
N SER A 76 -24.46 11.20 31.68
CA SER A 76 -23.15 11.77 31.37
C SER A 76 -23.34 13.16 30.78
N PHE A 77 -22.37 14.04 30.97
CA PHE A 77 -22.40 15.39 30.40
C PHE A 77 -21.11 15.72 29.66
N GLN A 78 -21.18 16.69 28.75
CA GLN A 78 -20.04 17.13 27.95
C GLN A 78 -19.13 18.08 28.75
N CYS A 79 -17.84 17.81 28.67
CA CYS A 79 -16.76 18.65 29.16
C CYS A 79 -15.96 19.16 27.95
N PHE A 80 -15.40 20.36 28.05
CA PHE A 80 -14.60 20.97 26.98
C PHE A 80 -13.30 21.57 27.53
N GLN A 81 -12.30 21.64 26.67
CA GLN A 81 -11.02 22.28 26.96
C GLN A 81 -10.62 23.15 25.76
N GLN A 82 -10.20 24.38 26.03
CA GLN A 82 -9.59 25.25 25.02
C GLN A 82 -8.09 24.98 25.05
N VAL A 83 -7.55 24.46 23.95
CA VAL A 83 -6.11 24.25 23.78
C VAL A 83 -5.61 25.25 22.74
N GLU A 84 -4.67 26.09 23.15
CA GLU A 84 -3.98 26.98 22.24
C GLU A 84 -2.86 26.20 21.54
N VAL A 85 -3.06 25.94 20.25
CA VAL A 85 -2.00 25.40 19.40
C VAL A 85 -1.28 26.59 18.79
N LYS A 86 0.01 26.75 19.13
CA LYS A 86 0.86 27.75 18.49
C LYS A 86 1.08 27.35 17.03
N SER A 87 0.59 28.16 16.11
CA SER A 87 0.80 28.02 14.68
C SER A 87 1.47 29.27 14.11
N CYS A 88 2.10 29.19 12.95
CA CYS A 88 2.62 30.36 12.27
C CYS A 88 1.49 31.16 11.62
N CYS A 89 1.62 32.48 11.61
CA CYS A 89 0.72 33.34 10.86
C CYS A 89 0.88 33.10 9.33
N PRO A 90 -0.12 33.45 8.51
CA PRO A 90 -0.02 33.35 7.06
C PRO A 90 1.26 34.03 6.54
N GLY A 91 2.01 33.36 5.67
CA GLY A 91 3.28 33.88 5.13
C GLY A 91 4.54 33.49 5.94
N TYR A 92 4.39 32.72 7.02
CA TYR A 92 5.48 32.21 7.84
C TYR A 92 5.43 30.69 7.99
N TRP A 93 6.58 30.03 8.10
CA TRP A 93 6.69 28.57 8.17
C TRP A 93 7.79 28.09 9.12
N GLY A 94 7.72 26.82 9.49
CA GLY A 94 8.71 26.16 10.35
C GLY A 94 8.49 26.38 11.86
N PRO A 95 9.35 25.79 12.71
CA PRO A 95 9.21 25.84 14.17
C PRO A 95 9.41 27.26 14.74
N ASP A 96 10.18 28.10 14.04
CA ASP A 96 10.49 29.46 14.43
C ASP A 96 9.68 30.52 13.65
N CYS A 97 8.70 30.10 12.84
CA CYS A 97 7.89 30.96 11.97
C CYS A 97 8.73 31.97 11.18
N MET A 98 9.63 31.42 10.36
CA MET A 98 10.48 32.17 9.43
C MET A 98 9.66 32.68 8.25
N GLU A 99 10.01 33.86 7.74
CA GLU A 99 9.37 34.48 6.57
C GLU A 99 9.59 33.62 5.32
N CYS A 100 8.56 33.53 4.47
CA CYS A 100 8.65 32.82 3.20
C CYS A 100 9.47 33.62 2.15
N PRO A 101 10.21 32.94 1.24
CA PRO A 101 11.27 33.54 0.42
C PRO A 101 10.94 34.69 -0.56
N ASP A 102 9.71 35.21 -0.60
CA ASP A 102 9.29 36.34 -1.46
C ASP A 102 8.55 37.49 -0.71
N ARG A 103 8.49 37.44 0.63
CA ARG A 103 7.77 38.30 1.61
C ARG A 103 6.56 37.63 2.27
N ALA A 104 6.35 37.96 3.55
CA ALA A 104 5.23 37.50 4.36
C ALA A 104 3.86 37.99 3.86
N ASP A 105 3.81 39.16 3.22
CA ASP A 105 2.57 39.82 2.76
C ASP A 105 1.90 39.13 1.56
N GLY A 106 2.60 38.19 0.89
CA GLY A 106 2.05 37.50 -0.26
C GLY A 106 2.96 36.40 -0.82
N PRO A 107 3.04 35.22 -0.17
CA PRO A 107 3.81 34.11 -0.70
C PRO A 107 3.36 33.73 -2.12
N CYS A 108 4.31 33.49 -3.03
CA CYS A 108 4.07 33.30 -4.47
C CYS A 108 3.33 34.48 -5.15
N SER A 109 3.77 35.73 -4.96
CA SER A 109 3.11 36.94 -5.50
C SER A 109 1.61 37.04 -5.14
N GLY A 110 1.23 36.54 -3.96
CA GLY A 110 -0.16 36.50 -3.47
C GLY A 110 -1.04 35.40 -4.06
N ARG A 111 -0.46 34.35 -4.66
CA ARG A 111 -1.19 33.30 -5.43
C ARG A 111 -0.99 31.88 -4.87
N GLY A 112 -0.38 31.75 -3.70
CA GLY A 112 -0.06 30.47 -3.09
C GLY A 112 -0.18 30.46 -1.57
N VAL A 113 -0.08 29.27 -1.00
CA VAL A 113 0.01 29.05 0.45
C VAL A 113 1.40 28.54 0.75
N CYS A 114 2.03 29.11 1.78
CA CYS A 114 3.33 28.66 2.26
C CYS A 114 3.11 27.67 3.41
N SER A 115 3.31 26.37 3.17
CA SER A 115 3.16 25.32 4.19
C SER A 115 4.51 24.82 4.72
N ASP A 116 5.49 24.62 3.83
CA ASP A 116 6.74 23.89 4.15
C ASP A 116 8.02 24.62 3.69
N GLY A 117 7.98 25.96 3.61
CA GLY A 117 9.13 26.77 3.14
C GLY A 117 9.34 26.79 1.64
N SER A 118 8.62 25.94 0.91
CA SER A 118 8.33 26.13 -0.50
C SER A 118 6.96 26.78 -0.64
N GLY A 119 6.89 27.87 -1.40
CA GLY A 119 5.62 28.46 -1.78
C GLY A 119 4.91 27.52 -2.75
N THR A 120 3.80 26.93 -2.32
CA THR A 120 2.93 26.16 -3.20
C THR A 120 1.89 27.10 -3.80
N CYS A 121 2.06 27.44 -5.07
CA CYS A 121 1.12 28.25 -5.83
C CYS A 121 -0.04 27.41 -6.38
N SER A 122 -1.25 27.99 -6.39
CA SER A 122 -2.48 27.28 -6.79
C SER A 122 -2.98 27.76 -8.16
N CYS A 123 -2.53 27.08 -9.22
CA CYS A 123 -3.05 27.26 -10.58
C CYS A 123 -4.11 26.20 -10.88
N VAL A 124 -5.29 26.59 -11.36
CA VAL A 124 -6.39 25.64 -11.65
C VAL A 124 -6.11 24.86 -12.94
N HIS A 125 -5.87 25.58 -14.04
CA HIS A 125 -5.55 25.00 -15.34
C HIS A 125 -4.22 25.54 -15.90
N GLY A 126 -3.13 25.28 -15.17
CA GLY A 126 -1.80 25.72 -15.61
C GLY A 126 -0.65 25.11 -14.81
N LEU A 127 0.56 25.37 -15.28
CA LEU A 127 1.79 25.02 -14.57
C LEU A 127 2.21 26.21 -13.72
N CYS A 128 2.67 25.91 -12.50
CA CYS A 128 3.21 26.95 -11.66
C CYS A 128 4.73 26.94 -11.60
N GLY A 129 5.34 28.13 -11.66
CA GLY A 129 6.73 28.35 -11.27
C GLY A 129 6.92 28.26 -9.75
N SER A 130 6.80 27.05 -9.19
CA SER A 130 6.98 26.77 -7.75
C SER A 130 8.47 26.71 -7.35
N GLY A 131 8.74 26.90 -6.06
CA GLY A 131 10.08 26.69 -5.47
C GLY A 131 10.89 27.98 -5.23
N LEU A 132 12.09 27.84 -4.65
CA LEU A 132 12.94 28.95 -4.17
C LEU A 132 13.46 29.90 -5.26
N LYS A 133 13.42 29.49 -6.53
CA LYS A 133 13.79 30.30 -7.70
C LYS A 133 12.59 30.58 -8.61
N GLY A 134 11.41 30.09 -8.23
CA GLY A 134 10.18 30.27 -9.00
C GLY A 134 9.61 31.66 -8.78
N ASP A 135 9.03 32.25 -9.82
CA ASP A 135 8.39 33.58 -9.76
C ASP A 135 6.96 33.53 -9.21
N GLY A 136 6.47 32.33 -8.85
CA GLY A 136 5.10 32.11 -8.40
C GLY A 136 4.04 32.38 -9.47
N ARG A 137 4.44 32.54 -10.74
CA ARG A 137 3.52 32.85 -11.84
C ARG A 137 2.92 31.56 -12.40
N CYS A 138 1.63 31.60 -12.66
CA CYS A 138 0.93 30.55 -13.41
C CYS A 138 1.15 30.75 -14.91
N THR A 139 1.66 29.72 -15.57
CA THR A 139 1.64 29.58 -17.03
C THR A 139 0.41 28.78 -17.41
N CYS A 140 -0.61 29.45 -17.96
CA CYS A 140 -1.89 28.83 -18.25
C CYS A 140 -1.81 27.87 -19.44
N PHE A 141 -2.59 26.78 -19.36
CA PHE A 141 -2.82 25.92 -20.52
C PHE A 141 -3.67 26.66 -21.56
N SER A 142 -3.56 26.22 -22.82
CA SER A 142 -4.34 26.77 -23.93
C SER A 142 -5.83 26.75 -23.59
N GLY A 143 -6.53 27.83 -23.89
CA GLY A 143 -7.95 27.99 -23.55
C GLY A 143 -8.23 28.65 -22.19
N TYR A 144 -7.21 28.88 -21.35
CA TYR A 144 -7.38 29.51 -20.04
C TYR A 144 -6.52 30.76 -19.87
N ARG A 145 -7.05 31.73 -19.11
CA ARG A 145 -6.42 33.00 -18.75
C ARG A 145 -6.69 33.29 -17.27
N GLY A 146 -6.16 34.41 -16.81
CA GLY A 146 -6.31 34.88 -15.46
C GLY A 146 -5.10 34.56 -14.60
N PRO A 147 -4.99 35.20 -13.44
CA PRO A 147 -3.84 35.07 -12.57
C PRO A 147 -3.67 33.65 -11.99
N ARG A 148 -4.74 32.85 -11.94
CA ARG A 148 -4.76 31.45 -11.49
C ARG A 148 -5.17 30.46 -12.58
N CYS A 149 -5.27 30.89 -13.83
CA CYS A 149 -5.73 30.06 -14.96
C CYS A 149 -7.12 29.44 -14.72
N ASP A 150 -7.99 30.21 -14.08
CA ASP A 150 -9.36 29.87 -13.70
C ASP A 150 -10.40 30.44 -14.67
N GLN A 151 -10.01 31.34 -15.57
CA GLN A 151 -10.90 31.98 -16.53
C GLN A 151 -10.76 31.29 -17.88
N GLU A 152 -11.82 30.65 -18.36
CA GLU A 152 -11.84 30.10 -19.72
C GLU A 152 -11.96 31.23 -20.76
N LEU A 153 -11.26 31.11 -21.89
CA LEU A 153 -11.38 32.05 -22.99
C LEU A 153 -12.80 31.98 -23.58
N PRO A 154 -13.44 33.12 -23.89
CA PRO A 154 -14.82 33.14 -24.39
C PRO A 154 -15.02 32.28 -25.65
N GLU A 155 -14.02 32.25 -26.52
CA GLU A 155 -14.03 31.48 -27.77
C GLU A 155 -13.98 29.96 -27.52
N CYS A 156 -13.30 29.52 -26.46
CA CYS A 156 -13.26 28.11 -26.04
C CYS A 156 -14.56 27.68 -25.34
N ALA A 157 -15.14 28.57 -24.52
CA ALA A 157 -16.44 28.34 -23.90
C ALA A 157 -17.54 28.18 -24.97
N ALA A 158 -17.48 28.96 -26.06
CA ALA A 158 -18.40 28.82 -27.19
C ALA A 158 -18.24 27.49 -27.94
N LEU A 159 -17.03 26.90 -27.95
CA LEU A 159 -16.73 25.65 -28.64
C LEU A 159 -17.35 24.42 -27.93
N SER A 160 -17.77 24.56 -26.66
CA SER A 160 -18.47 23.51 -25.89
C SER A 160 -17.77 22.14 -25.96
N CYS A 161 -16.47 22.09 -25.65
CA CYS A 161 -15.71 20.84 -25.69
C CYS A 161 -16.31 19.78 -24.73
N GLN A 162 -16.41 18.53 -25.20
CA GLN A 162 -16.86 17.39 -24.38
C GLN A 162 -15.92 17.14 -23.18
N GLN A 163 -16.45 16.44 -22.16
CA GLN A 163 -15.64 15.93 -21.04
C GLN A 163 -14.37 15.25 -21.56
N ASN A 164 -13.22 15.55 -20.92
CA ASN A 164 -11.91 15.01 -21.26
C ASN A 164 -11.32 15.51 -22.60
N ALA A 165 -11.76 16.67 -23.08
CA ALA A 165 -11.08 17.43 -24.13
C ALA A 165 -10.66 18.81 -23.62
N ARG A 166 -9.55 19.33 -24.15
CA ARG A 166 -9.06 20.69 -23.90
C ARG A 166 -9.11 21.51 -25.18
N CYS A 167 -9.41 22.80 -25.04
CA CYS A 167 -9.34 23.74 -26.15
C CYS A 167 -7.87 24.07 -26.45
N MET A 168 -7.45 23.97 -27.70
CA MET A 168 -6.13 24.42 -28.13
C MET A 168 -6.16 25.02 -29.52
N GLU A 169 -5.21 25.90 -29.77
CA GLU A 169 -5.02 26.50 -31.09
C GLU A 169 -4.27 25.51 -31.99
N GLU A 170 -4.82 25.23 -33.16
CA GLU A 170 -4.22 24.34 -34.14
C GLU A 170 -3.06 25.04 -34.86
N ALA A 171 -1.88 24.43 -34.83
CA ALA A 171 -0.63 25.05 -35.28
C ALA A 171 -0.58 25.48 -36.76
N LEU A 172 -1.45 24.92 -37.61
CA LEU A 172 -1.46 25.18 -39.06
C LEU A 172 -2.45 26.26 -39.47
N THR A 173 -3.52 26.44 -38.70
CA THR A 173 -4.68 27.26 -39.08
C THR A 173 -4.91 28.41 -38.11
N GLY A 174 -4.32 28.37 -36.91
CA GLY A 174 -4.63 29.30 -35.83
C GLY A 174 -6.05 29.11 -35.28
N GLN A 175 -6.75 28.04 -35.68
CA GLN A 175 -8.14 27.81 -35.30
C GLN A 175 -8.21 27.09 -33.95
N LEU A 176 -9.11 27.53 -33.07
CA LEU A 176 -9.38 26.85 -31.81
C LEU A 176 -10.13 25.54 -32.06
N VAL A 177 -9.55 24.43 -31.59
CA VAL A 177 -10.10 23.09 -31.72
C VAL A 177 -10.12 22.38 -30.36
N CYS A 178 -11.14 21.55 -30.13
CA CYS A 178 -11.16 20.64 -28.99
C CYS A 178 -10.23 19.46 -29.30
N GLN A 179 -9.15 19.34 -28.54
CA GLN A 179 -8.24 18.19 -28.57
C GLN A 179 -8.48 17.33 -27.33
N CYS A 180 -8.71 16.04 -27.54
CA CYS A 180 -8.87 15.08 -26.47
C CYS A 180 -7.60 15.00 -25.60
N LEU A 181 -7.79 14.80 -24.29
CA LEU A 181 -6.69 14.52 -23.38
C LEU A 181 -5.98 13.20 -23.78
N PRO A 182 -4.69 13.02 -23.44
CA PRO A 182 -4.00 11.76 -23.70
C PRO A 182 -4.80 10.56 -23.16
N GLY A 183 -5.11 9.59 -24.02
CA GLY A 183 -5.94 8.43 -23.67
C GLY A 183 -7.44 8.58 -24.00
N TYR A 184 -7.88 9.75 -24.47
CA TYR A 184 -9.23 9.98 -24.97
C TYR A 184 -9.17 10.27 -26.48
N GLU A 185 -10.13 9.75 -27.25
CA GLU A 185 -10.23 9.96 -28.70
C GLU A 185 -11.60 10.60 -29.02
N LYS A 186 -11.68 11.36 -30.12
CA LYS A 186 -12.95 11.95 -30.57
C LYS A 186 -13.90 10.79 -30.88
N SER A 187 -15.12 10.82 -30.33
CA SER A 187 -16.13 9.78 -30.55
C SER A 187 -16.60 9.77 -32.01
N GLY A 188 -15.80 9.16 -32.87
CA GLY A 188 -16.19 8.61 -34.15
C GLY A 188 -16.57 7.16 -33.91
N SER A 189 -17.86 6.86 -34.02
CA SER A 189 -18.43 5.53 -33.81
C SER A 189 -17.69 4.44 -34.59
N GLN A 190 -16.82 3.70 -33.90
CA GLN A 190 -16.51 2.28 -34.15
C GLN A 190 -15.71 1.78 -32.96
N SER A 191 -16.28 0.83 -32.21
CA SER A 191 -15.59 0.10 -31.15
C SER A 191 -14.33 -0.55 -31.75
N LYS A 192 -13.19 0.12 -31.57
CA LYS A 192 -11.92 -0.33 -32.14
C LYS A 192 -11.36 -1.36 -31.18
N ASN A 193 -11.27 -2.61 -31.63
CA ASN A 193 -10.76 -3.70 -30.81
C ASN A 193 -9.35 -3.33 -30.26
N PRO A 194 -9.16 -3.18 -28.94
CA PRO A 194 -7.89 -2.77 -28.34
C PRO A 194 -6.76 -3.77 -28.64
N CYS A 195 -7.10 -5.04 -28.83
CA CYS A 195 -6.16 -6.14 -29.09
C CYS A 195 -5.44 -6.06 -30.45
N LEU A 196 -5.81 -5.12 -31.32
CA LEU A 196 -5.08 -4.84 -32.56
C LEU A 196 -3.76 -4.10 -32.33
N ARG A 197 -3.51 -3.64 -31.10
CA ARG A 197 -2.26 -3.01 -30.67
C ARG A 197 -1.54 -3.94 -29.66
N PRO A 198 -0.22 -3.79 -29.48
CA PRO A 198 0.52 -4.53 -28.44
C PRO A 198 0.22 -3.96 -27.05
N VAL A 199 -1.00 -4.24 -26.55
CA VAL A 199 -1.48 -3.80 -25.22
C VAL A 199 -1.27 -4.83 -24.11
N CYS A 200 -1.03 -6.09 -24.43
CA CYS A 200 -0.74 -7.16 -23.46
C CYS A 200 0.72 -7.61 -23.56
N HIS A 201 1.17 -8.37 -22.56
CA HIS A 201 2.49 -8.99 -22.59
C HIS A 201 2.71 -9.89 -23.82
N SER A 202 3.95 -10.06 -24.26
CA SER A 202 4.29 -10.94 -25.41
C SER A 202 3.88 -12.41 -25.22
N TRP A 203 3.77 -12.86 -23.97
CA TRP A 203 3.30 -14.19 -23.57
C TRP A 203 1.87 -14.18 -23.02
N ALA A 204 1.05 -13.22 -23.42
CA ALA A 204 -0.36 -13.12 -23.07
C ALA A 204 -1.24 -13.02 -24.31
N SER A 205 -2.45 -13.59 -24.20
CA SER A 205 -3.52 -13.47 -25.17
C SER A 205 -4.45 -12.32 -24.79
N CYS A 206 -4.86 -11.51 -25.76
CA CYS A 206 -5.80 -10.41 -25.55
C CYS A 206 -7.22 -10.80 -25.95
N ALA A 207 -8.18 -10.62 -25.05
CA ALA A 207 -9.60 -10.80 -25.29
C ALA A 207 -10.32 -9.44 -25.27
N HIS A 208 -11.06 -9.11 -26.33
CA HIS A 208 -11.88 -7.91 -26.41
C HIS A 208 -13.19 -8.14 -25.66
N THR A 209 -13.44 -7.37 -24.59
CA THR A 209 -14.61 -7.54 -23.71
C THR A 209 -15.65 -6.44 -23.87
N GLY A 210 -15.33 -5.33 -24.55
CA GLY A 210 -16.25 -4.22 -24.79
C GLY A 210 -15.53 -3.02 -25.43
N PRO A 211 -16.26 -1.92 -25.72
CA PRO A 211 -15.66 -0.71 -26.28
C PRO A 211 -14.50 -0.21 -25.42
N ASP A 212 -13.30 -0.12 -26.00
CA ASP A 212 -12.04 0.20 -25.34
C ASP A 212 -11.66 -0.70 -24.14
N GLN A 213 -12.38 -1.82 -23.95
CA GLN A 213 -12.18 -2.75 -22.86
C GLN A 213 -11.59 -4.06 -23.35
N HIS A 214 -10.52 -4.48 -22.70
CA HIS A 214 -9.82 -5.71 -23.03
C HIS A 214 -9.39 -6.41 -21.74
N HIS A 215 -9.16 -7.72 -21.84
CA HIS A 215 -8.62 -8.55 -20.80
C HIS A 215 -7.43 -9.32 -21.36
N CYS A 216 -6.27 -9.20 -20.72
CA CYS A 216 -5.08 -9.97 -21.03
C CYS A 216 -5.03 -11.24 -20.17
N THR A 217 -4.76 -12.39 -20.78
CA THR A 217 -4.61 -13.66 -20.05
C THR A 217 -3.28 -14.29 -20.44
N CYS A 218 -2.45 -14.66 -19.46
CA CYS A 218 -1.16 -15.29 -19.73
C CYS A 218 -1.34 -16.62 -20.47
N ASN A 219 -0.44 -16.90 -21.40
CA ASN A 219 -0.43 -18.14 -22.17
C ASN A 219 -0.14 -19.34 -21.24
N PRO A 220 -0.53 -20.57 -21.64
CA PRO A 220 -0.27 -21.77 -20.85
C PRO A 220 1.21 -21.90 -20.45
N GLY A 221 1.47 -22.23 -19.19
CA GLY A 221 2.82 -22.31 -18.62
C GLY A 221 3.40 -20.98 -18.12
N TYR A 222 2.64 -19.88 -18.22
CA TYR A 222 2.98 -18.58 -17.65
C TYR A 222 1.93 -18.14 -16.63
N SER A 223 2.36 -17.38 -15.63
CA SER A 223 1.50 -16.83 -14.57
C SER A 223 1.74 -15.33 -14.40
N GLY A 224 0.67 -14.61 -14.07
CA GLY A 224 0.69 -13.17 -13.84
C GLY A 224 -0.67 -12.53 -14.12
N ASP A 225 -0.66 -11.22 -14.33
CA ASP A 225 -1.86 -10.40 -14.55
C ASP A 225 -2.18 -10.17 -16.05
N GLY A 226 -1.42 -10.80 -16.95
CA GLY A 226 -1.58 -10.65 -18.40
C GLY A 226 -0.85 -9.42 -18.99
N GLN A 227 -0.50 -8.45 -18.16
CA GLN A 227 0.43 -7.35 -18.52
C GLN A 227 1.88 -7.72 -18.26
N VAL A 228 2.11 -8.53 -17.22
CA VAL A 228 3.37 -9.18 -16.91
C VAL A 228 3.10 -10.67 -16.79
N CYS A 229 3.73 -11.48 -17.64
CA CYS A 229 3.63 -12.93 -17.59
C CYS A 229 5.01 -13.54 -17.36
N MET A 230 5.16 -14.23 -16.24
CA MET A 230 6.39 -14.94 -15.87
C MET A 230 6.23 -16.44 -16.12
N ALA A 231 7.29 -17.10 -16.58
CA ALA A 231 7.27 -18.54 -16.78
C ALA A 231 7.07 -19.25 -15.43
N VAL A 232 6.14 -20.20 -15.39
CA VAL A 232 5.89 -21.02 -14.22
C VAL A 232 6.94 -22.12 -14.19
N ASP A 233 7.72 -22.20 -13.12
CA ASP A 233 8.62 -23.31 -12.85
C ASP A 233 7.91 -24.35 -11.96
N PRO A 234 7.50 -25.51 -12.52
CA PRO A 234 6.81 -26.53 -11.73
C PRO A 234 7.70 -27.12 -10.62
N CYS A 235 9.02 -27.10 -10.75
CA CYS A 235 9.93 -27.63 -9.74
C CYS A 235 9.88 -26.83 -8.42
N GLN A 236 9.45 -25.56 -8.46
CA GLN A 236 9.26 -24.75 -7.26
C GLN A 236 7.98 -25.07 -6.49
N THR A 237 7.05 -25.83 -7.09
CA THR A 237 5.80 -26.23 -6.45
C THR A 237 5.77 -27.74 -6.30
N GLN A 238 5.80 -28.23 -5.05
CA GLN A 238 5.78 -29.68 -4.75
C GLN A 238 6.82 -30.49 -5.54
N ASN A 239 8.00 -29.91 -5.80
CA ASN A 239 9.09 -30.52 -6.56
C ASN A 239 8.67 -31.02 -7.96
N GLY A 240 7.71 -30.36 -8.63
CA GLY A 240 7.19 -30.78 -9.93
C GLY A 240 6.46 -32.13 -9.89
N GLY A 241 6.04 -32.60 -8.72
CA GLY A 241 5.50 -33.94 -8.52
C GLY A 241 6.57 -35.05 -8.40
N CYS A 242 7.86 -34.69 -8.41
CA CYS A 242 8.96 -35.63 -8.30
C CYS A 242 9.21 -36.07 -6.84
N SER A 243 9.56 -37.34 -6.65
CA SER A 243 9.96 -37.90 -5.36
C SER A 243 11.22 -37.21 -4.83
N ALA A 244 11.09 -36.46 -3.74
CA ALA A 244 12.22 -35.71 -3.14
C ALA A 244 13.38 -36.61 -2.64
N ARG A 245 13.16 -37.93 -2.48
CA ARG A 245 14.18 -38.87 -1.98
C ARG A 245 14.98 -39.58 -3.06
N THR A 246 14.40 -39.78 -4.24
CA THR A 246 14.98 -40.64 -5.29
C THR A 246 15.15 -39.93 -6.62
N THR A 247 14.57 -38.73 -6.77
CA THR A 247 14.57 -37.98 -8.02
C THR A 247 14.90 -36.50 -7.81
N ARG A 248 15.42 -35.88 -8.86
CA ARG A 248 15.60 -34.44 -9.00
C ARG A 248 14.66 -33.93 -10.09
N CYS A 249 13.95 -32.84 -9.82
CA CYS A 249 13.14 -32.17 -10.82
C CYS A 249 14.03 -31.32 -11.73
N ILE A 250 13.84 -31.44 -13.05
CA ILE A 250 14.50 -30.67 -14.09
C ILE A 250 13.46 -29.81 -14.80
N TYR A 251 13.72 -28.51 -14.87
CA TYR A 251 12.87 -27.55 -15.57
C TYR A 251 13.16 -27.59 -17.08
N ASP A 252 12.15 -27.93 -17.87
CA ASP A 252 12.25 -28.05 -19.34
C ASP A 252 11.71 -26.82 -20.08
N GLY A 253 11.00 -25.96 -19.38
CA GLY A 253 10.39 -24.76 -19.95
C GLY A 253 9.11 -24.35 -19.22
N PRO A 254 8.44 -23.27 -19.67
CA PRO A 254 7.30 -22.68 -18.98
C PRO A 254 6.20 -23.72 -18.73
N GLY A 255 5.92 -24.00 -17.46
CA GLY A 255 4.94 -25.00 -17.02
C GLY A 255 5.31 -26.46 -17.29
N LYS A 256 6.56 -26.77 -17.67
CA LYS A 256 7.04 -28.11 -18.01
C LYS A 256 8.28 -28.49 -17.22
N SER A 257 8.28 -29.72 -16.70
CA SER A 257 9.40 -30.31 -15.99
C SER A 257 9.36 -31.83 -16.13
N HIS A 258 10.51 -32.48 -15.95
CA HIS A 258 10.60 -33.94 -15.80
C HIS A 258 11.42 -34.32 -14.57
N CYS A 259 11.25 -35.57 -14.12
CA CYS A 259 11.99 -36.12 -13.00
C CYS A 259 13.17 -36.97 -13.52
N GLU A 260 14.37 -36.69 -13.01
CA GLU A 260 15.56 -37.48 -13.28
C GLU A 260 15.98 -38.24 -12.02
N CYS A 261 16.35 -39.52 -12.12
CA CYS A 261 16.79 -40.28 -10.95
C CYS A 261 18.09 -39.70 -10.39
N LEU A 262 18.20 -39.68 -9.05
CA LEU A 262 19.45 -39.32 -8.39
C LEU A 262 20.55 -40.37 -8.66
N PRO A 263 21.85 -39.99 -8.56
CA PRO A 263 22.95 -40.93 -8.71
C PRO A 263 22.82 -42.13 -7.77
N GLY A 264 23.02 -43.34 -8.31
CA GLY A 264 22.84 -44.59 -7.56
C GLY A 264 21.38 -45.08 -7.50
N PHE A 265 20.47 -44.42 -8.21
CA PHE A 265 19.13 -44.92 -8.51
C PHE A 265 19.01 -45.19 -10.01
N GLU A 266 18.16 -46.14 -10.38
CA GLU A 266 17.86 -46.51 -11.77
C GLU A 266 16.35 -46.43 -12.04
N THR A 267 16.02 -46.09 -13.28
CA THR A 267 14.64 -45.91 -13.75
C THR A 267 14.02 -47.26 -14.08
N LEU A 268 12.87 -47.55 -13.51
CA LEU A 268 12.07 -48.73 -13.79
C LEU A 268 11.12 -48.52 -14.98
N ALA A 269 10.53 -49.61 -15.47
CA ALA A 269 9.56 -49.58 -16.56
C ALA A 269 8.30 -48.75 -16.28
N ASP A 270 7.99 -48.48 -15.01
CA ASP A 270 6.88 -47.65 -14.54
C ASP A 270 7.26 -46.16 -14.34
N GLY A 271 8.50 -45.79 -14.65
CA GLY A 271 9.03 -44.43 -14.45
C GLY A 271 9.43 -44.11 -13.00
N SER A 272 9.33 -45.07 -12.07
CA SER A 272 9.81 -44.92 -10.70
C SER A 272 11.33 -45.13 -10.61
N CYS A 273 11.98 -44.53 -9.61
CA CYS A 273 13.42 -44.67 -9.40
C CYS A 273 13.70 -45.55 -8.18
N ASN A 274 14.38 -46.68 -8.40
CA ASN A 274 14.81 -47.60 -7.35
C ASN A 274 16.31 -47.58 -7.15
N LEU A 275 16.74 -48.03 -5.97
CA LEU A 275 18.15 -48.10 -5.62
C LEU A 275 18.86 -49.08 -6.58
N LYS A 276 19.88 -48.58 -7.28
CA LYS A 276 20.67 -49.37 -8.22
C LYS A 276 21.49 -50.40 -7.45
N ASP A 277 21.34 -51.67 -7.82
CA ASP A 277 22.13 -52.72 -7.19
C ASP A 277 23.59 -52.67 -7.65
N VAL A 278 24.49 -52.50 -6.69
CA VAL A 278 25.95 -52.45 -6.91
C VAL A 278 26.67 -53.71 -6.41
N CYS A 279 25.92 -54.74 -5.99
CA CYS A 279 26.47 -56.03 -5.60
C CYS A 279 27.16 -56.74 -6.78
N LYS A 280 28.45 -57.07 -6.59
CA LYS A 280 29.28 -57.87 -7.50
C LYS A 280 29.72 -59.17 -6.81
N PRO A 281 30.22 -60.17 -7.54
CA PRO A 281 30.70 -61.43 -6.94
C PRO A 281 31.74 -61.24 -5.82
N ASP A 282 32.57 -60.21 -5.92
CA ASP A 282 33.61 -59.86 -4.92
C ASP A 282 33.17 -58.81 -3.89
N SER A 283 31.91 -58.34 -3.93
CA SER A 283 31.42 -57.30 -3.00
C SER A 283 31.25 -57.79 -1.57
N CYS A 284 31.10 -59.11 -1.37
CA CYS A 284 30.88 -59.76 -0.09
C CYS A 284 31.68 -61.06 0.00
N HIS A 285 31.90 -61.56 1.22
CA HIS A 285 32.47 -62.90 1.45
C HIS A 285 31.57 -63.99 0.84
N GLN A 286 32.14 -65.10 0.39
CA GLN A 286 31.45 -66.18 -0.33
C GLN A 286 30.25 -66.80 0.44
N ASN A 287 30.17 -66.59 1.76
CA ASN A 287 29.09 -67.09 2.63
C ASN A 287 28.15 -65.98 3.13
N ALA A 288 28.24 -64.77 2.60
CA ALA A 288 27.41 -63.63 2.98
C ALA A 288 26.50 -63.22 1.82
N ASN A 289 25.25 -62.89 2.13
CA ASN A 289 24.32 -62.32 1.18
C ASN A 289 24.60 -60.82 1.00
N CYS A 290 24.74 -60.36 -0.24
CA CYS A 290 24.97 -58.95 -0.55
C CYS A 290 23.63 -58.21 -0.67
N SER A 291 23.51 -57.08 0.02
CA SER A 291 22.37 -56.17 -0.13
C SER A 291 22.86 -54.73 -0.24
N THR A 292 22.41 -54.01 -1.27
CA THR A 292 22.69 -52.57 -1.39
C THR A 292 21.76 -51.82 -0.43
N VAL A 293 22.33 -51.08 0.53
CA VAL A 293 21.56 -50.40 1.61
C VAL A 293 21.44 -48.89 1.40
N GLU A 294 22.41 -48.30 0.70
CA GLU A 294 22.46 -46.88 0.34
C GLU A 294 23.13 -46.75 -1.05
N PRO A 295 22.98 -45.61 -1.75
CA PRO A 295 23.61 -45.40 -3.05
C PRO A 295 25.12 -45.69 -2.99
N GLY A 296 25.58 -46.72 -3.70
CA GLY A 296 26.98 -47.13 -3.74
C GLY A 296 27.48 -47.90 -2.51
N ARG A 297 26.64 -48.23 -1.53
CA ARG A 297 27.03 -48.94 -0.30
C ARG A 297 26.37 -50.31 -0.19
N VAL A 298 27.20 -51.34 -0.07
CA VAL A 298 26.78 -52.73 0.15
C VAL A 298 26.85 -53.11 1.63
N ARG A 299 25.93 -53.98 2.07
CA ARG A 299 25.92 -54.63 3.37
C ARG A 299 25.96 -56.14 3.17
N SER A 300 26.94 -56.78 3.80
CA SER A 300 27.06 -58.23 3.92
C SER A 300 26.15 -58.72 5.03
N VAL A 301 25.13 -59.51 4.71
CA VAL A 301 24.27 -60.17 5.69
C VAL A 301 24.74 -61.62 5.82
N PRO A 302 25.15 -62.10 7.01
CA PRO A 302 25.52 -63.50 7.18
C PRO A 302 24.32 -64.38 6.84
N SER A 303 24.53 -65.35 5.95
CA SER A 303 23.49 -66.30 5.54
C SER A 303 23.16 -67.18 6.74
N ALA A 304 22.15 -66.81 7.53
CA ALA A 304 21.82 -67.48 8.78
C ALA A 304 21.15 -68.83 8.51
N LEU A 305 21.97 -69.82 8.18
CA LEU A 305 21.81 -71.21 8.63
C LEU A 305 22.89 -71.54 9.67
N LEU A 306 23.08 -70.65 10.64
CA LEU A 306 23.79 -70.96 11.89
C LEU A 306 23.13 -70.21 13.06
N TYR A 307 21.80 -70.29 13.14
CA TYR A 307 21.13 -70.37 14.43
C TYR A 307 21.08 -71.84 14.82
N LEU A 308 22.21 -72.41 15.28
CA LEU A 308 22.32 -73.59 16.15
C LEU A 308 23.82 -73.89 16.33
N THR A 309 24.24 -74.03 17.60
CA THR A 309 25.57 -74.43 18.10
C THR A 309 26.71 -73.39 18.07
N VAL A 310 26.65 -72.36 18.92
CA VAL A 310 27.74 -72.09 19.89
C VAL A 310 27.13 -71.57 21.20
N THR A 311 26.23 -72.36 21.79
CA THR A 311 26.31 -72.59 23.23
C THR A 311 27.21 -73.82 23.39
N CYS A 312 28.17 -73.72 24.30
CA CYS A 312 29.16 -74.73 24.72
C CYS A 312 30.56 -74.69 24.06
N LEU A 313 31.56 -74.64 24.96
CA LEU A 313 33.01 -74.88 24.82
C LEU A 313 33.90 -73.69 24.43
N LEU A 314 34.24 -72.90 25.45
CA LEU A 314 35.59 -72.72 26.02
C LEU A 314 35.34 -72.16 27.44
N THR A 315 35.22 -72.99 28.49
CA THR A 315 36.33 -73.40 29.39
C THR A 315 37.53 -72.48 29.35
#